data_AF-A0AA90QUI7-F1
#
_entry.id   AF-A0AA90QUI7-F1
#
_cell.length_a   1.000
_cell.length_b   1.000
_cell.length_c   1.000
_cell.angle_alpha   90.00
_cell.angle_beta   90.00
_cell.angle_gamma   90.00
#
_symmetry.space_group_name_H-M   'P 1'
#
loop_
_entity.id
_entity.type
_entity.pdbx_description
1 polymer ?
#
loop_
_entity_poly.entity_id
_entity_poly.type
_entity_poly.pdbx_seq_one_letter_code
_entity_poly.pdbx_strand_id
1 'polypeptide(L)'
;MALIKTTNPNPIMTDRDKKTTRVQKIEKAVSSFPEIYDAAVIKGTKETLVVYKVKHMHRFKMKKIEKNLTEFLEKRFPKEDITVSSDYKIFLEAVRLNERIESKKFSEKDAEKRLREIIKMTKDMT
;
A
#
# COMPACT_ATOMS: atom_id res chain seq x y z
N MET A 1 -12.62 -21.59 5.90
CA MET A 1 -12.99 -20.15 5.86
C MET A 1 -11.76 -19.26 6.07
N ALA A 2 -10.83 -19.20 5.10
CA ALA A 2 -9.58 -18.43 5.23
C ALA A 2 -9.68 -16.97 4.74
N LEU A 3 -10.78 -16.57 4.10
CA LEU A 3 -10.94 -15.27 3.43
C LEU A 3 -11.47 -14.13 4.34
N ILE A 4 -11.75 -14.41 5.61
CA ILE A 4 -12.44 -13.48 6.54
C ILE A 4 -11.47 -12.68 7.42
N LYS A 5 -10.18 -13.04 7.52
CA LYS A 5 -9.25 -12.29 8.37
C LYS A 5 -8.53 -11.19 7.59
N THR A 6 -8.42 -10.00 8.18
CA THR A 6 -7.52 -8.94 7.73
C THR A 6 -6.09 -9.44 7.83
N THR A 7 -5.28 -9.15 6.82
CA THR A 7 -3.83 -9.36 6.87
C THR A 7 -3.16 -8.26 7.70
N ASN A 8 -3.73 -7.04 7.72
CA ASN A 8 -3.23 -5.85 8.42
C ASN A 8 -1.69 -5.79 8.47
N PRO A 9 -1.03 -5.87 7.30
CA PRO A 9 0.41 -5.91 7.22
C PRO A 9 1.01 -4.64 7.83
N ASN A 10 2.09 -4.78 8.59
CA ASN A 10 2.75 -3.60 9.14
C ASN A 10 3.22 -2.67 8.00
N PRO A 11 3.03 -1.34 8.13
CA PRO A 11 3.58 -0.40 7.16
C PRO A 11 5.11 -0.45 7.19
N ILE A 12 5.76 -0.67 6.04
CA ILE A 12 7.21 -0.90 5.95
C ILE A 12 7.91 0.04 4.97
N MET A 13 9.21 0.23 5.19
CA MET A 13 10.13 0.89 4.27
C MET A 13 11.06 -0.15 3.62
N THR A 14 11.42 0.04 2.36
CA THR A 14 12.43 -0.80 1.69
C THR A 14 13.82 -0.60 2.27
N ASP A 15 14.08 0.61 2.77
CA ASP A 15 15.26 1.03 3.55
C ASP A 15 14.98 0.80 5.04
N ARG A 16 15.72 -0.12 5.67
CA ARG A 16 15.44 -0.59 7.04
C ARG A 16 15.90 0.38 8.13
N ASP A 17 16.82 1.29 7.80
CA ASP A 17 17.47 2.17 8.76
C ASP A 17 16.77 3.53 8.92
N LYS A 18 15.71 3.80 8.13
CA LYS A 18 14.96 5.08 8.19
C LYS A 18 13.75 5.07 9.13
N LYS A 19 13.56 6.21 9.80
CA LYS A 19 12.43 6.50 10.71
C LYS A 19 11.06 6.19 10.07
N THR A 20 10.41 5.16 10.60
CA THR A 20 9.08 4.60 10.24
C THR A 20 7.89 5.57 10.36
N THR A 21 8.08 6.72 11.01
CA THR A 21 6.99 7.65 11.40
C THR A 21 6.17 8.21 10.23
N ARG A 22 6.73 8.35 9.03
CA ARG A 22 6.01 8.88 7.87
C ARG A 22 5.09 7.83 7.24
N VAL A 23 5.58 6.59 7.09
CA VAL A 23 4.78 5.48 6.53
C VAL A 23 3.62 5.14 7.45
N GLN A 24 3.84 5.14 8.77
CA GLN A 24 2.79 4.98 9.77
C GLN A 24 1.71 6.07 9.67
N LYS A 25 2.08 7.31 9.33
CA LYS A 25 1.09 8.38 9.12
C LYS A 25 0.26 8.15 7.87
N ILE A 26 0.85 7.61 6.80
CA ILE A 26 0.14 7.28 5.56
C ILE A 26 -0.81 6.11 5.83
N GLU A 27 -0.34 5.04 6.46
CA GLU A 27 -1.18 3.89 6.83
C GLU A 27 -2.37 4.32 7.70
N LYS A 28 -2.14 5.07 8.80
CA LYS A 28 -3.24 5.60 9.61
C LYS A 28 -4.21 6.49 8.83
N ALA A 29 -3.71 7.26 7.87
CA ALA A 29 -4.54 8.11 7.02
C ALA A 29 -5.44 7.26 6.11
N VAL A 30 -4.91 6.20 5.52
CA VAL A 30 -5.67 5.25 4.68
C VAL A 30 -6.68 4.48 5.53
N SER A 31 -6.23 3.87 6.64
CA SER A 31 -7.06 3.09 7.56
C SER A 31 -8.18 3.90 8.24
N SER A 32 -8.13 5.24 8.18
CA SER A 32 -9.23 6.10 8.66
C SER A 32 -10.46 6.14 7.75
N PHE A 33 -10.37 5.65 6.51
CA PHE A 33 -11.49 5.59 5.59
C PHE A 33 -12.42 4.42 5.97
N PRO A 34 -13.69 4.68 6.33
CA PRO A 34 -14.58 3.64 6.82
C PRO A 34 -14.92 2.57 5.77
N GLU A 35 -14.73 2.85 4.48
CA GLU A 35 -14.95 1.90 3.39
C GLU A 35 -13.78 0.92 3.19
N ILE A 36 -12.61 1.24 3.75
CA ILE A 36 -11.42 0.39 3.65
C ILE A 36 -11.50 -0.71 4.70
N TYR A 37 -11.23 -1.93 4.25
CA TYR A 37 -11.24 -3.16 5.06
C TYR A 37 -9.84 -3.52 5.54
N ASP A 38 -8.85 -3.36 4.67
CA ASP A 38 -7.45 -3.72 4.92
C ASP A 38 -6.55 -2.88 4.03
N ALA A 39 -5.33 -2.58 4.46
CA ALA A 39 -4.39 -1.77 3.69
C ALA A 39 -2.95 -2.23 3.90
N ALA A 40 -2.14 -2.12 2.85
CA ALA A 40 -0.70 -2.27 2.94
C ALA A 40 -0.03 -1.02 2.38
N VAL A 41 0.96 -0.50 3.11
CA VAL A 41 1.74 0.66 2.70
C VAL A 41 3.22 0.27 2.67
N ILE A 42 3.83 0.38 1.50
CA ILE A 42 5.25 0.10 1.30
C ILE A 42 5.90 1.34 0.74
N LYS A 43 6.82 1.92 1.51
CA LYS A 43 7.58 3.09 1.08
C LYS A 43 8.95 2.69 0.55
N GLY A 44 9.19 3.04 -0.71
CA GLY A 44 10.48 2.94 -1.36
C GLY A 44 11.39 4.14 -1.07
N THR A 45 12.50 4.20 -1.79
CA THR A 45 13.40 5.36 -1.74
C THR A 45 12.79 6.63 -2.33
N LYS A 46 11.97 6.50 -3.38
CA LYS A 46 11.32 7.62 -4.10
C LYS A 46 9.80 7.52 -4.13
N GLU A 47 9.28 6.32 -4.35
CA GLU A 47 7.86 6.06 -4.55
C GLU A 47 7.26 5.39 -3.31
N THR A 48 5.98 5.61 -3.06
CA THR A 48 5.21 4.92 -2.02
C THR A 48 4.03 4.20 -2.67
N LEU A 49 3.91 2.90 -2.40
CA LEU A 49 2.76 2.11 -2.82
C LEU A 49 1.77 2.01 -1.66
N VAL A 50 0.52 2.41 -1.93
CA VAL A 50 -0.62 2.24 -1.03
C VAL A 50 -1.63 1.33 -1.71
N VAL A 51 -1.83 0.15 -1.15
CA VAL A 51 -2.82 -0.80 -1.65
C VAL A 51 -3.87 -1.06 -0.59
N TYR A 52 -5.11 -1.22 -0.99
CA TYR A 52 -6.20 -1.37 -0.04
C TYR A 52 -7.30 -2.29 -0.56
N LYS A 53 -7.93 -3.00 0.37
CA LYS A 53 -9.11 -3.82 0.14
C LYS A 53 -10.34 -3.02 0.55
N VAL A 54 -11.30 -2.87 -0.34
CA VAL A 54 -12.58 -2.22 -0.02
C VAL A 54 -13.54 -3.24 0.61
N LYS A 55 -14.27 -2.81 1.65
CA LYS A 55 -15.36 -3.58 2.26
C LYS A 55 -16.36 -4.01 1.19
N HIS A 56 -16.85 -5.24 1.27
CA HIS A 56 -17.75 -5.82 0.25
C HIS A 56 -18.96 -4.93 -0.06
N MET A 57 -19.59 -4.37 0.99
CA MET A 57 -20.73 -3.46 0.86
C MET A 57 -20.41 -2.11 0.19
N HIS A 58 -19.14 -1.76 -0.02
CA HIS A 58 -18.74 -0.48 -0.63
C HIS A 58 -18.13 -0.66 -2.04
N ARG A 59 -18.07 -1.89 -2.56
CA ARG A 59 -17.43 -2.19 -3.86
C ARG A 59 -18.07 -1.48 -5.05
N PHE A 60 -19.37 -1.19 -4.99
CA PHE A 60 -20.06 -0.43 -6.04
C PHE A 60 -19.60 1.03 -6.15
N LYS A 61 -18.84 1.54 -5.17
CA LYS A 61 -18.28 2.90 -5.12
C LYS A 61 -16.75 2.93 -5.26
N MET A 62 -16.10 1.86 -5.71
CA MET A 62 -14.63 1.77 -5.76
C MET A 62 -13.96 2.95 -6.45
N LYS A 63 -14.43 3.35 -7.64
CA LYS A 63 -13.87 4.52 -8.36
C LYS A 63 -13.94 5.82 -7.54
N LYS A 64 -15.04 6.01 -6.79
CA LYS A 64 -15.21 7.19 -5.92
C LYS A 64 -14.30 7.13 -4.70
N ILE A 65 -14.18 5.94 -4.09
CA ILE A 65 -13.30 5.72 -2.94
C ILE A 65 -11.85 5.97 -3.34
N GLU A 66 -11.43 5.44 -4.49
CA GLU A 66 -10.10 5.64 -5.04
C GLU A 66 -9.80 7.12 -5.25
N LYS A 67 -10.66 7.83 -5.99
CA LYS A 67 -10.52 9.28 -6.20
C LYS A 67 -10.41 10.05 -4.88
N ASN A 68 -11.32 9.78 -3.93
CA ASN A 68 -11.32 10.46 -2.63
C ASN A 68 -10.03 10.19 -1.83
N LEU A 69 -9.55 8.96 -1.85
CA LEU A 69 -8.33 8.57 -1.16
C LEU A 69 -7.11 9.21 -1.81
N THR A 70 -7.00 9.17 -3.14
CA THR A 70 -5.91 9.81 -3.91
C THR A 70 -5.83 11.30 -3.58
N GLU A 71 -6.93 12.04 -3.72
CA GLU A 71 -6.97 13.47 -3.44
C GLU A 71 -6.60 13.80 -1.98
N PHE A 72 -7.04 12.97 -1.03
CA PHE A 72 -6.72 13.15 0.37
C PHE A 72 -5.23 12.94 0.66
N LEU A 73 -4.63 11.90 0.07
CA LEU A 73 -3.21 11.61 0.23
C LEU A 73 -2.32 12.65 -0.44
N GLU A 74 -2.65 13.10 -1.65
CA GLU A 74 -1.93 14.17 -2.36
C GLU A 74 -1.92 15.47 -1.55
N LYS A 75 -3.09 15.88 -1.00
CA LYS A 75 -3.20 17.08 -0.17
C LYS A 75 -2.41 16.96 1.13
N ARG A 76 -2.43 15.79 1.78
CA ARG A 76 -1.81 15.58 3.09
C ARG A 76 -0.31 15.28 3.00
N PHE A 77 0.13 14.72 1.89
CA PHE A 77 1.50 14.28 1.65
C PHE A 77 2.05 14.76 0.29
N PRO A 78 2.05 16.09 0.00
CA PRO A 78 2.36 16.63 -1.33
C PRO A 78 3.81 16.43 -1.80
N LYS A 79 4.68 15.90 -0.93
CA LYS A 79 6.10 15.61 -1.24
C LYS A 79 6.36 14.13 -1.49
N GLU A 80 5.32 13.31 -1.44
CA GLU A 80 5.41 11.86 -1.62
C GLU A 80 4.83 11.50 -3.00
N ASP A 81 5.56 10.71 -3.77
CA ASP A 81 5.02 10.09 -5.00
C ASP A 81 4.24 8.84 -4.58
N ILE A 82 2.91 8.97 -4.49
CA ILE A 82 2.04 7.92 -3.98
C ILE A 82 1.28 7.27 -5.13
N THR A 83 1.52 5.98 -5.34
CA THR A 83 0.67 5.13 -6.20
C THR A 83 -0.36 4.42 -5.34
N VAL A 84 -1.64 4.57 -5.68
CA VAL A 84 -2.77 3.94 -4.98
C VAL A 84 -3.42 2.87 -5.84
N SER A 85 -3.80 1.74 -5.24
CA SER A 85 -4.53 0.69 -5.95
C SER A 85 -5.50 -0.08 -5.06
N SER A 86 -6.67 -0.37 -5.61
CA SER A 86 -7.66 -1.27 -5.01
C SER A 86 -7.62 -2.70 -5.58
N ASP A 87 -6.69 -2.99 -6.49
CA ASP A 87 -6.57 -4.29 -7.14
C ASP A 87 -6.09 -5.38 -6.15
N TYR A 88 -6.83 -6.48 -6.10
CA TYR A 88 -6.56 -7.54 -5.14
C TYR A 88 -5.26 -8.32 -5.42
N LYS A 89 -4.84 -8.47 -6.68
CA LYS A 89 -3.55 -9.10 -7.02
C LYS A 89 -2.40 -8.22 -6.57
N ILE A 90 -2.48 -6.92 -6.81
CA ILE A 90 -1.48 -5.94 -6.34
C ILE A 90 -1.39 -5.95 -4.81
N PHE A 91 -2.54 -6.04 -4.12
CA PHE A 91 -2.58 -6.19 -2.67
C PHE A 91 -1.81 -7.43 -2.18
N LEU A 92 -2.05 -8.60 -2.79
CA LEU A 92 -1.34 -9.83 -2.43
C LEU A 92 0.17 -9.75 -2.67
N GLU A 93 0.60 -9.14 -3.79
CA GLU A 93 2.02 -8.94 -4.08
C GLU A 93 2.69 -7.99 -3.08
N ALA A 94 1.99 -6.92 -2.67
CA ALA A 94 2.47 -6.02 -1.63
C ALA A 94 2.62 -6.74 -0.28
N VAL A 95 1.62 -7.51 0.15
CA VAL A 95 1.70 -8.30 1.40
C VAL A 95 2.90 -9.27 1.35
N ARG A 96 3.09 -9.98 0.24
CA ARG A 96 4.25 -10.88 0.05
C ARG A 96 5.58 -10.14 0.11
N LEU A 97 5.67 -8.95 -0.47
CA LEU A 97 6.87 -8.12 -0.39
C LEU A 97 7.13 -7.72 1.07
N ASN A 98 6.09 -7.27 1.79
CA ASN A 98 6.20 -6.90 3.20
C ASN A 98 6.75 -8.06 4.05
N GLU A 99 6.16 -9.25 3.95
CA GLU A 99 6.61 -10.45 4.68
C GLU A 99 8.07 -10.81 4.38
N ARG A 100 8.52 -10.65 3.14
CA ARG A 100 9.91 -10.94 2.74
C ARG A 100 10.89 -9.88 3.26
N ILE A 101 10.47 -8.61 3.34
CA ILE A 101 11.28 -7.55 3.96
C ILE A 101 11.40 -7.81 5.47
N GLU A 102 10.31 -8.11 6.15
CA GLU A 102 10.27 -8.40 7.60
C GLU A 102 11.09 -9.64 7.96
N SER A 103 10.97 -10.71 7.19
CA SER A 103 11.73 -11.96 7.42
C SER A 103 13.21 -11.87 7.06
N LYS A 104 13.71 -10.68 6.71
CA LYS A 104 15.11 -10.42 6.28
C LYS A 104 15.56 -11.23 5.07
N LYS A 105 14.61 -11.82 4.31
CA LYS A 105 14.89 -12.61 3.11
C LYS A 105 15.20 -11.77 1.88
N PHE A 106 14.92 -10.46 1.92
CA PHE A 106 15.30 -9.51 0.88
C PHE A 106 16.43 -8.58 1.30
N SER A 107 17.33 -8.29 0.36
CA SER A 107 18.19 -7.10 0.44
C SER A 107 17.34 -5.84 0.16
N GLU A 108 17.79 -4.67 0.61
CA GLU A 108 17.10 -3.40 0.34
C GLU A 108 16.95 -3.14 -1.17
N LYS A 109 17.99 -3.47 -1.94
CA LYS A 109 18.00 -3.33 -3.40
C LYS A 109 16.94 -4.21 -4.06
N ASP A 110 16.79 -5.46 -3.60
CA ASP A 110 15.78 -6.37 -4.13
C ASP A 110 14.37 -5.95 -3.73
N ALA A 111 14.20 -5.46 -2.50
CA ALA A 111 12.94 -4.90 -2.03
C ALA A 111 12.51 -3.69 -2.87
N GLU A 112 13.44 -2.78 -3.13
CA GLU A 112 13.23 -1.61 -3.98
C GLU A 112 12.91 -1.99 -5.44
N LYS A 113 13.64 -2.96 -6.00
CA LYS A 113 13.36 -3.47 -7.36
C LYS A 113 11.96 -4.07 -7.42
N ARG A 114 11.61 -4.91 -6.45
CA ARG A 114 10.30 -5.57 -6.43
C ARG A 114 9.16 -4.58 -6.24
N LEU A 115 9.34 -3.56 -5.40
CA LEU A 115 8.37 -2.48 -5.25
C LEU A 115 8.08 -1.78 -6.58
N ARG A 116 9.13 -1.41 -7.33
CA ARG A 116 8.97 -0.76 -8.64
C ARG A 116 8.27 -1.63 -9.67
N GLU A 117 8.54 -2.94 -9.67
CA GLU A 117 7.81 -3.90 -10.51
C GLU A 117 6.31 -3.89 -10.20
N ILE A 118 5.94 -3.92 -8.92
CA ILE A 118 4.53 -3.89 -8.48
C ILE A 118 3.86 -2.55 -8.86
N ILE A 119 4.55 -1.42 -8.68
CA ILE A 119 4.05 -0.10 -9.10
C ILE A 119 3.84 -0.06 -10.61
N LYS A 120 4.78 -0.61 -11.41
CA LYS A 120 4.63 -0.68 -12.85
C LYS A 120 3.42 -1.53 -13.26
N MET A 121 3.27 -2.72 -12.67
CA MET A 121 2.09 -3.57 -12.91
C MET A 121 0.76 -2.85 -12.61
N THR A 122 0.75 -1.99 -11.59
CA THR A 122 -0.42 -1.17 -11.26
C THR A 122 -0.74 -0.18 -12.39
N LYS A 123 0.28 0.53 -12.88
CA LYS A 123 0.14 1.53 -13.96
C LYS A 123 -0.24 0.89 -15.30
N ASP A 124 0.24 -0.31 -15.60
CA ASP A 124 -0.07 -1.02 -16.85
C ASP A 124 -1.52 -1.57 -16.88
N MET A 125 -2.19 -1.67 -15.72
CA MET A 125 -3.59 -2.11 -15.59
C MET A 125 -4.60 -0.96 -15.56
N THR A 126 -4.13 0.29 -15.47
CA THR A 126 -4.97 1.49 -15.31
C THR A 126 -5.11 2.22 -16.65
#